data_AF-A0A0U5BJ68-F1
#
_entry.id   AF-A0A0U5BJ68-F1
#
_cell.length_a   1.000
_cell.length_b   1.000
_cell.length_c   1.000
_cell.angle_alpha   90.00
_cell.angle_beta   90.00
_cell.angle_gamma   90.00
#
_symmetry.space_group_name_H-M   'P 1'
#
loop_
_entity.id
_entity.type
_entity.pdbx_description
1 polymer ?
#
loop_
_entity_poly.entity_id
_entity_poly.type
_entity_poly.pdbx_seq_one_letter_code
_entity_poly.pdbx_strand_id
1 'polypeptide(L)' 'MRKFEYVFAFAVLAVLTAALFIAMLVLRDKDMTMTILTVLIGALSAVTAFFFTKHVPKQKDNEKDM' A
#
# COMPACT_ATOMS: atom_id res chain seq x y z
N MET A 1 6.71 -17.57 -0.33
CA MET A 1 6.81 -16.15 -0.76
C MET A 1 5.84 -15.19 -0.05
N ARG A 2 4.73 -15.65 0.57
CA ARG A 2 3.73 -14.75 1.20
C ARG A 2 4.30 -13.81 2.27
N LYS A 3 5.23 -14.29 3.12
CA LYS A 3 5.80 -13.51 4.24
C LYS A 3 6.56 -12.26 3.80
N PHE A 4 7.26 -12.31 2.65
CA PHE A 4 8.06 -11.19 2.17
C PHE A 4 7.19 -9.99 1.78
N GLU A 5 6.03 -10.22 1.16
CA GLU A 5 5.11 -9.16 0.73
C GLU A 5 4.52 -8.41 1.94
N TYR A 6 4.17 -9.13 3.03
CA TYR A 6 3.72 -8.49 4.27
C TYR A 6 4.83 -7.69 4.94
N VAL A 7 6.06 -8.23 4.99
CA VAL A 7 7.22 -7.53 5.55
C VAL A 7 7.56 -6.29 4.73
N PHE A 8 7.48 -6.39 3.40
CA PHE A 8 7.70 -5.27 2.50
C PHE A 8 6.63 -4.20 2.65
N ALA A 9 5.35 -4.58 2.68
CA ALA A 9 4.25 -3.64 2.92
C ALA A 9 4.37 -2.95 4.30
N PHE A 10 4.77 -3.69 5.33
CA PHE A 10 5.02 -3.14 6.66
C PHE A 10 6.20 -2.18 6.66
N ALA A 11 7.30 -2.51 6.00
CA ALA A 11 8.47 -1.65 5.88
C ALA A 11 8.14 -0.35 5.12
N VAL A 12 7.40 -0.43 4.01
CA VAL A 12 6.94 0.73 3.25
C VAL A 12 6.05 1.63 4.11
N LEU A 13 5.10 1.05 4.85
CA LEU A 13 4.26 1.81 5.77
C LEU A 13 5.09 2.50 6.86
N ALA A 14 6.01 1.79 7.50
CA ALA A 14 6.84 2.35 8.56
C ALA A 14 7.69 3.53 8.06
N VAL A 15 8.32 3.40 6.89
CA VAL A 15 9.14 4.47 6.28
C VAL A 15 8.28 5.68 5.94
N LEU A 16 7.10 5.47 5.33
CA LEU A 16 6.23 6.59 4.96
C LEU A 16 5.63 7.29 6.17
N THR A 17 5.23 6.56 7.22
CA THR A 17 4.75 7.16 8.48
C THR A 17 5.85 7.96 9.16
N ALA A 18 7.09 7.46 9.18
CA ALA A 18 8.23 8.20 9.70
C ALA A 18 8.51 9.48 8.89
N ALA A 19 8.48 9.40 7.56
CA ALA A 19 8.64 10.56 6.69
C ALA A 19 7.56 11.62 6.94
N LEU A 20 6.30 11.20 7.11
CA LEU A 20 5.17 12.08 7.39
C LEU A 20 5.32 12.74 8.77
N PHE A 21 5.77 12.00 9.78
CA PHE A 21 6.04 12.54 11.11
C PHE A 21 7.16 13.59 11.08
N ILE A 22 8.25 13.34 10.36
CA ILE A 22 9.35 14.29 10.20
C ILE A 22 8.89 15.52 9.42
N ALA A 23 8.17 15.35 8.32
CA ALA A 23 7.66 16.46 7.51
C ALA A 23 6.70 17.35 8.31
N MET A 24 5.81 16.75 9.08
CA MET A 24 4.82 17.46 9.89
C MET A 24 5.42 18.13 11.12
N LEU A 25 6.34 17.46 11.82
CA LEU A 25 6.90 17.93 13.10
C LEU A 25 8.11 18.86 12.92
N VAL A 26 9.00 18.56 11.98
CA VAL A 26 10.29 19.26 11.83
C VAL A 26 10.21 20.35 10.77
N LEU A 27 9.73 20.00 9.58
CA LEU A 27 9.74 20.92 8.43
C LEU A 27 8.55 21.87 8.45
N ARG A 28 7.43 21.48 9.07
CA ARG A 28 6.15 22.22 9.07
C ARG A 28 5.72 22.65 7.67
N ASP A 29 6.20 21.91 6.67
CA ASP A 29 6.08 22.24 5.27
C ASP A 29 4.81 21.56 4.73
N LYS A 30 3.81 22.39 4.42
CA LYS A 30 2.49 21.93 4.00
C LYS A 30 2.54 21.20 2.65
N ASP A 31 3.41 21.62 1.74
CA ASP A 31 3.50 21.06 0.39
C ASP A 31 4.16 19.69 0.41
N MET A 32 5.24 19.54 1.18
CA MET A 32 5.89 18.25 1.44
C MET A 32 4.95 17.29 2.17
N THR A 33 4.21 17.78 3.17
CA THR A 33 3.23 16.96 3.90
C THR A 33 2.15 16.44 2.94
N MET A 34 1.60 17.29 2.07
CA MET A 34 0.59 16.90 1.07
C MET A 34 1.15 15.91 0.05
N THR A 35 2.39 16.09 -0.40
CA THR A 35 3.06 15.17 -1.32
C THR A 35 3.19 13.78 -0.69
N ILE A 36 3.70 13.70 0.53
CA ILE A 36 3.85 12.43 1.27
C ILE A 36 2.48 11.78 1.49
N LEU A 37 1.45 12.57 1.83
CA LEU A 37 0.08 12.07 1.98
C LEU A 37 -0.44 11.43 0.68
N THR A 38 -0.22 12.09 -0.45
CA THR A 38 -0.67 11.62 -1.76
C THR A 38 0.01 10.29 -2.12
N VAL A 39 1.32 10.19 -1.86
CA VAL A 39 2.08 8.93 -2.02
C VAL A 39 1.55 7.84 -1.09
N LEU A 40 1.22 8.18 0.16
CA LEU A 40 0.65 7.24 1.13
C LEU A 40 -0.67 6.63 0.65
N ILE A 41 -1.57 7.47 0.15
CA ILE A 41 -2.88 7.07 -0.36
C ILE A 41 -2.72 6.17 -1.60
N GLY A 42 -1.81 6.54 -2.51
CA GLY A 42 -1.49 5.72 -3.68
C GLY A 42 -0.94 4.34 -3.30
N ALA A 43 0.02 4.30 -2.37
CA ALA A 43 0.61 3.06 -1.87
C ALA A 43 -0.43 2.18 -1.17
N LEU A 44 -1.29 2.75 -0.30
CA LEU A 44 -2.38 2.02 0.36
C LEU A 44 -3.39 1.45 -0.63
N SER A 45 -3.73 2.21 -1.68
CA SER A 45 -4.64 1.76 -2.73
C SER A 45 -4.05 0.60 -3.52
N ALA A 46 -2.76 0.67 -3.87
CA ALA A 46 -2.04 -0.40 -4.55
C ALA A 46 -1.94 -1.66 -3.68
N VAL A 47 -1.60 -1.51 -2.39
CA VAL A 47 -1.58 -2.62 -1.43
C VAL A 47 -2.97 -3.23 -1.31
N THR A 48 -4.02 -2.42 -1.15
CA THR A 48 -5.40 -2.90 -1.05
C THR A 48 -5.80 -3.66 -2.31
N ALA A 49 -5.55 -3.11 -3.50
CA ALA A 49 -5.82 -3.77 -4.77
C ALA A 49 -5.07 -5.10 -4.90
N PHE A 50 -3.80 -5.15 -4.47
CA PHE A 50 -2.98 -6.36 -4.44
C PHE A 50 -3.56 -7.43 -3.50
N PHE A 51 -4.02 -7.03 -2.32
CA PHE A 51 -4.67 -7.94 -1.37
C PHE A 51 -6.02 -8.44 -1.88
N PHE A 52 -6.82 -7.56 -2.48
CA PHE A 52 -8.12 -7.90 -3.05
C PHE A 52 -7.98 -8.85 -4.24
N THR A 53 -7.10 -8.56 -5.22
CA THR A 53 -6.85 -9.48 -6.35
C THR A 53 -6.35 -10.86 -5.88
N LYS A 54 -5.69 -10.93 -4.71
CA LYS A 54 -5.27 -12.19 -4.09
C LYS A 54 -6.38 -12.91 -3.32
N HIS A 55 -7.43 -12.19 -2.90
CA HIS A 55 -8.60 -12.72 -2.18
C HIS A 55 -9.82 -12.96 -3.08
N VAL A 56 -9.84 -12.47 -4.32
CA VAL A 56 -10.77 -12.96 -5.33
C VAL A 56 -10.39 -14.44 -5.56
N PRO A 57 -11.25 -15.41 -5.20
CA PRO A 57 -10.99 -16.79 -5.57
C PRO A 57 -10.86 -16.77 -7.09
N LYS A 58 -9.77 -17.31 -7.64
CA LYS A 58 -9.67 -17.58 -9.07
C LYS A 58 -11.03 -18.12 -9.48
N GLN A 59 -11.79 -17.33 -10.25
CA GLN A 59 -12.95 -17.86 -10.96
C GLN A 59 -12.35 -19.03 -11.71
N LYS A 60 -12.76 -20.23 -11.26
CA LYS A 60 -12.30 -21.47 -11.83
C LYS A 60 -12.69 -21.38 -13.30
N ASP A 61 -11.66 -21.38 -14.12
CA ASP A 61 -11.65 -21.64 -15.54
C ASP A 61 -12.21 -23.06 -15.81
N ASN A 62 -13.48 -23.31 -15.45
CA ASN A 62 -14.21 -24.56 -15.65
C ASN A 62 -15.71 -24.25 -15.84
N GLU A 63 -16.02 -23.49 -16.88
CA GLU A 63 -17.34 -23.57 -17.55
C GLU A 63 -17.07 -23.72 -19.05
N LYS A 64 -16.33 -24.78 -19.37
CA LYS A 64 -16.14 -25.29 -20.72
C LYS A 64 -16.67 -26.71 -20.91
N ASP A 65 -17.37 -27.25 -19.91
CA ASP A 65 -18.04 -28.56 -20.00
C ASP A 65 -19.25 -28.58 -19.04
N MET A 66 -20.37 -27.95 -19.43
CA MET A 66 -21.74 -28.36 -19.12
C MET A 66 -22.68 -27.92 -20.24
#